data_AF-A0A8K0KMY7-F1
#
_entry.id   AF-A0A8K0KMY7-F1
#
_cell.length_a   1.000
_cell.length_b   1.000
_cell.length_c   1.000
_cell.angle_alpha   90.00
_cell.angle_beta   90.00
_cell.angle_gamma   90.00
#
_symmetry.space_group_name_H-M   'P 1'
#
loop_
_entity.id
_entity.type
_entity.pdbx_description
1 polymer ?
#
loop_
_entity_poly.entity_id
_entity_poly.type
_entity_poly.pdbx_seq_one_letter_code
_entity_poly.pdbx_strand_id
1 'polypeptide(L)'
;MLEKKGLSENDPSSFSNPGDVVVTDLNLKFDIDFQKKVLCGSVLYKIEMKTLDTKCVVFDTKDLKILHVKDSCNGQTLKYTLGDPIPVFGSKLEISLPASESV
;
A
#
# COMPACT_ATOMS: atom_id res chain seq x y z
N MET A 1 -5.68 23.26 19.88
CA MET A 1 -4.64 22.29 20.26
C MET A 1 -4.76 21.13 19.27
N LEU A 2 -4.00 21.17 18.18
CA LEU A 2 -3.94 20.05 17.23
C LEU A 2 -2.95 19.05 17.82
N GLU A 3 -3.45 17.93 18.34
CA GLU A 3 -2.58 16.81 18.69
C GLU A 3 -1.84 16.40 17.41
N LYS A 4 -0.52 16.63 17.37
CA LYS A 4 0.36 16.04 16.36
C LYS A 4 0.47 14.53 16.67
N LYS A 5 -0.61 13.81 16.42
CA LYS A 5 -0.52 12.37 16.21
C LYS A 5 0.08 12.22 14.82
N GLY A 6 1.26 11.63 14.74
CA GLY A 6 1.88 11.31 13.46
C GLY A 6 0.90 10.55 12.55
N LEU A 7 1.12 10.60 11.23
CA LEU A 7 0.31 9.81 10.30
C LEU A 7 0.30 8.31 10.68
N SER A 8 1.41 7.82 11.26
CA SER A 8 1.50 6.57 12.00
C SER A 8 2.14 6.78 13.39
N GLU A 9 2.01 5.78 14.27
CA GLU A 9 2.48 5.83 15.67
C GLU A 9 4.01 6.04 15.79
N ASN A 10 4.79 5.46 14.87
CA ASN A 10 6.26 5.50 14.92
C ASN A 10 6.90 6.36 13.81
N ASP A 11 6.14 6.72 12.77
CA ASP A 11 6.59 7.64 11.72
C ASP A 11 5.49 8.67 11.41
N PRO A 12 5.69 9.94 11.81
CA PRO A 12 4.68 10.98 11.60
C PRO A 12 4.53 11.41 10.13
N SER A 13 5.41 10.95 9.24
CA SER A 13 5.42 11.33 7.83
C SER A 13 4.89 10.23 6.89
N SER A 14 4.48 9.08 7.43
CA SER A 14 4.01 7.93 6.67
C SER A 14 2.61 7.49 7.13
N PHE A 15 1.73 7.21 6.18
CA PHE A 15 0.43 6.58 6.42
C PHE A 15 0.53 5.06 6.64
N SER A 16 1.68 4.45 6.32
CA SER A 16 1.84 3.00 6.37
C SER A 16 1.63 2.43 7.78
N ASN A 17 1.25 1.15 7.85
CA ASN A 17 1.05 0.43 9.11
C ASN A 17 2.13 -0.66 9.35
N PRO A 18 3.43 -0.29 9.47
CA PRO A 18 4.53 -1.26 9.63
C PRO A 18 4.51 -2.00 10.98
N GLY A 19 3.69 -1.51 11.93
CA GLY A 19 3.37 -2.20 13.19
C GLY A 19 2.53 -3.46 12.98
N ASP A 20 1.70 -3.50 11.93
CA ASP A 20 0.76 -4.59 11.66
C ASP A 20 1.20 -5.46 10.48
N VAL A 21 1.71 -4.84 9.41
CA VAL A 21 2.14 -5.52 8.19
C VAL A 21 3.56 -5.10 7.82
N VAL A 22 4.43 -6.08 7.63
CA VAL A 22 5.82 -5.85 7.20
C VAL A 22 6.01 -6.33 5.78
N VAL A 23 6.61 -5.50 4.94
CA VAL A 23 7.07 -5.92 3.61
C VAL A 23 8.44 -6.57 3.75
N THR A 24 8.58 -7.82 3.29
CA THR A 24 9.86 -8.54 3.31
C THR A 24 10.58 -8.48 1.98
N ASP A 25 9.82 -8.44 0.87
CA ASP A 25 10.35 -8.46 -0.48
C ASP A 25 9.54 -7.57 -1.40
N LEU A 26 10.22 -7.01 -2.40
CA LEU A 26 9.66 -6.15 -3.43
C LEU A 26 10.22 -6.54 -4.79
N ASN A 27 9.34 -6.90 -5.72
CA ASN A 27 9.68 -7.11 -7.13
C ASN A 27 8.95 -6.08 -7.99
N LEU A 28 9.72 -5.21 -8.63
CA LEU A 28 9.22 -4.09 -9.41
C LEU A 28 9.50 -4.33 -10.89
N LYS A 29 8.44 -4.27 -11.70
CA LYS A 29 8.52 -4.34 -13.16
C LYS A 29 7.84 -3.11 -13.74
N PHE A 30 8.57 -2.33 -14.53
CA PHE A 30 8.00 -1.16 -15.20
C PHE A 30 8.63 -0.95 -16.57
N ASP A 31 7.85 -0.29 -17.41
CA ASP A 31 8.25 0.26 -18.69
C ASP A 31 8.27 1.79 -18.61
N ILE A 32 9.17 2.41 -19.38
CA ILE A 32 9.33 3.86 -19.44
C ILE A 32 8.70 4.37 -20.73
N ASP A 33 7.67 5.22 -20.63
CA ASP A 33 7.11 5.95 -21.76
C ASP A 33 7.66 7.37 -21.76
N PHE A 34 8.71 7.62 -22.55
CA PHE A 34 9.35 8.93 -22.66
C PHE A 34 8.46 9.99 -23.31
N GLN A 35 7.56 9.59 -24.21
CA GLN A 35 6.67 10.53 -24.90
C GLN A 35 5.62 11.07 -23.92
N LYS A 36 5.04 10.19 -23.11
CA LYS A 36 4.05 10.55 -22.09
C LYS A 36 4.68 10.99 -20.77
N LYS A 37 6.00 10.77 -20.59
CA LYS A 37 6.75 11.04 -19.35
C LYS A 37 6.18 10.29 -18.15
N VAL A 38 5.83 9.01 -18.34
CA VAL A 38 5.26 8.16 -17.28
C VAL A 38 6.02 6.85 -17.14
N LEU A 39 5.99 6.30 -15.93
CA LEU A 39 6.35 4.91 -15.64
C LEU A 39 5.07 4.10 -15.52
N CYS A 40 4.97 3.00 -16.25
CA CYS A 40 3.82 2.09 -16.21
C CYS A 40 4.31 0.71 -15.83
N GLY A 41 3.66 0.04 -14.89
CA GLY A 41 4.15 -1.25 -14.44
C GLY A 41 3.35 -1.86 -13.31
N SER A 42 3.97 -2.83 -12.66
CA SER A 42 3.43 -3.51 -11.49
C SER A 42 4.52 -3.70 -10.44
N VAL A 43 4.07 -3.74 -9.19
CA VAL A 43 4.89 -4.09 -8.04
C VAL A 43 4.26 -5.30 -7.37
N LEU A 44 5.09 -6.29 -7.05
CA LEU A 44 4.72 -7.44 -6.25
C LEU A 44 5.40 -7.30 -4.88
N TYR A 45 4.59 -7.22 -3.84
CA TYR A 45 5.04 -7.21 -2.46
C TYR A 45 4.85 -8.59 -1.84
N LYS A 46 5.87 -9.07 -1.13
CA LYS A 46 5.70 -10.12 -0.13
C LYS A 46 5.55 -9.46 1.22
N ILE A 47 4.49 -9.81 1.93
CA ILE A 47 4.16 -9.23 3.23
C ILE A 47 4.02 -10.30 4.30
N GLU A 48 4.34 -9.92 5.53
CA GLU A 48 4.12 -10.70 6.75
C GLU A 48 3.20 -9.91 7.68
N MET A 49 2.13 -10.55 8.15
CA MET A 49 1.21 -9.97 9.13
C MET A 49 1.74 -10.27 10.54
N LYS A 50 1.96 -9.23 11.33
CA LYS A 50 2.38 -9.34 12.74
C LYS A 50 1.23 -9.75 13.67
N THR A 51 0.00 -9.47 13.28
CA THR A 51 -1.20 -9.84 14.04
C THR A 51 -2.21 -10.54 13.13
N LEU A 52 -2.88 -11.58 13.65
CA LEU A 52 -3.89 -12.34 12.91
C LEU A 52 -5.15 -11.52 12.59
N ASP A 53 -5.40 -10.46 13.35
CA ASP A 53 -6.56 -9.58 13.17
C ASP A 53 -6.33 -8.48 12.12
N THR A 54 -5.17 -8.47 11.45
CA THR A 54 -4.86 -7.46 10.45
C THR A 54 -5.72 -7.64 9.20
N LYS A 55 -6.59 -6.64 8.94
CA LYS A 55 -7.55 -6.68 7.81
C LYS A 55 -7.08 -5.90 6.59
N CYS A 56 -6.02 -5.10 6.72
CA CYS A 56 -5.55 -4.27 5.64
C CYS A 56 -4.05 -4.01 5.71
N VAL A 57 -3.46 -3.75 4.54
CA VAL A 57 -2.13 -3.17 4.40
C VAL A 57 -2.28 -1.75 3.86
N VAL A 58 -1.50 -0.83 4.42
CA VAL A 58 -1.51 0.57 4.04
C VAL A 58 -0.16 0.95 3.44
N PHE A 59 -0.18 1.55 2.25
CA PHE A 59 1.00 2.07 1.55
C PHE A 59 0.88 3.58 1.33
N ASP A 60 2.03 4.25 1.38
CA ASP A 60 2.16 5.63 0.93
C ASP A 60 2.18 5.69 -0.60
N THR A 61 1.45 6.62 -1.19
CA THR A 61 1.48 6.88 -2.63
C THR A 61 1.50 8.37 -2.91
N LYS A 62 2.12 8.79 -4.01
CA LYS A 62 2.09 10.18 -4.45
C LYS A 62 2.03 10.23 -5.97
N ASP A 63 1.02 10.93 -6.48
CA ASP A 63 0.78 11.10 -7.92
C ASP A 63 0.74 9.75 -8.69
N LEU A 64 0.27 8.68 -8.03
CA LEU A 64 0.12 7.35 -8.62
C LEU A 64 -1.32 7.09 -9.04
N LYS A 65 -1.48 6.55 -10.26
CA LYS A 65 -2.75 5.99 -10.72
C LYS A 65 -2.76 4.48 -10.51
N ILE A 66 -3.51 4.02 -9.51
CA ILE A 66 -3.69 2.59 -9.24
C ILE A 66 -4.72 2.03 -10.22
N LEU A 67 -4.34 0.99 -10.98
CA LEU A 67 -5.23 0.36 -11.96
C LEU A 67 -6.02 -0.79 -11.33
N HIS A 68 -5.34 -1.65 -10.59
CA HIS A 68 -5.93 -2.76 -9.85
C HIS A 68 -4.94 -3.29 -8.82
N VAL A 69 -5.45 -4.02 -7.83
CA VAL A 69 -4.66 -4.76 -6.84
C VAL A 69 -5.13 -6.21 -6.86
N LYS A 70 -4.19 -7.15 -6.81
CA LYS A 70 -4.47 -8.58 -6.85
C LYS A 70 -3.61 -9.33 -5.85
N ASP A 71 -4.16 -10.40 -5.30
CA ASP A 71 -3.42 -11.41 -4.57
C ASP A 71 -2.60 -12.24 -5.58
N SER A 72 -1.29 -12.34 -5.36
CA SER A 72 -0.38 -13.07 -6.26
C SER A 72 -0.53 -14.58 -6.19
N CYS A 73 -1.04 -15.13 -5.09
CA CYS A 73 -1.15 -16.57 -4.86
C CYS A 73 -2.31 -17.17 -5.66
N ASN A 74 -3.44 -16.47 -5.72
CA ASN A 74 -4.68 -16.96 -6.34
C ASN A 74 -5.22 -16.06 -7.47
N GLY A 75 -4.62 -14.88 -7.70
CA GLY A 75 -5.05 -13.92 -8.71
C GLY A 75 -6.33 -13.13 -8.37
N GLN A 76 -6.87 -13.30 -7.16
CA GLN A 76 -8.09 -12.62 -6.71
C GLN A 76 -7.88 -11.11 -6.71
N THR A 77 -8.86 -10.37 -7.23
CA THR A 77 -8.84 -8.91 -7.18
C THR A 77 -9.16 -8.46 -5.76
N LEU A 78 -8.27 -7.67 -5.17
CA LEU A 78 -8.41 -7.12 -3.84
C LEU A 78 -9.08 -5.74 -3.91
N LYS A 79 -9.92 -5.46 -2.93
CA LYS A 79 -10.50 -4.14 -2.75
C LYS A 79 -9.44 -3.20 -2.20
N TYR A 80 -9.39 -1.99 -2.73
CA TYR A 80 -8.52 -0.94 -2.22
C TYR A 80 -9.25 0.40 -2.22
N THR A 81 -8.82 1.29 -1.35
CA THR A 81 -9.24 2.70 -1.31
C THR A 81 -8.02 3.57 -1.44
N LEU A 82 -8.07 4.54 -2.36
CA LEU A 82 -7.08 5.60 -2.47
C LEU A 82 -7.66 6.86 -1.85
N GLY A 83 -7.08 7.30 -0.73
CA GLY A 83 -7.53 8.50 -0.02
C GLY A 83 -7.19 9.79 -0.75
N ASP A 84 -7.85 10.88 -0.34
CA ASP A 84 -7.59 12.20 -0.88
C ASP A 84 -6.11 12.61 -0.66
N PRO A 85 -5.47 13.23 -1.66
CA PRO A 85 -4.08 13.61 -1.57
C PRO A 85 -3.89 14.75 -0.56
N ILE A 86 -2.93 14.58 0.36
CA ILE A 86 -2.42 15.64 1.22
C ILE A 86 -1.15 16.21 0.57
N PRO A 87 -1.02 17.53 0.34
CA PRO A 87 0.03 18.10 -0.52
C PRO A 87 1.47 17.61 -0.25
N VAL A 88 1.82 17.47 1.04
CA VAL A 88 3.17 17.03 1.44
C VAL A 88 3.27 15.50 1.43
N PHE A 89 2.26 14.80 1.94
CA PHE A 89 2.32 13.38 2.25
C PHE A 89 1.81 12.45 1.13
N GLY A 90 1.11 13.00 0.13
CA GLY A 90 0.46 12.22 -0.90
C GLY A 90 -0.85 11.58 -0.42
N SER A 91 -1.20 10.44 -0.98
CA SER A 91 -2.43 9.70 -0.75
C SER A 91 -2.18 8.40 -0.01
N LYS A 92 -3.04 8.10 0.96
CA LYS A 92 -3.09 6.80 1.62
C LYS A 92 -3.69 5.75 0.68
N LEU A 93 -2.95 4.68 0.37
CA LEU A 93 -3.48 3.50 -0.32
C LEU A 93 -3.75 2.40 0.70
N GLU A 94 -5.02 2.09 0.93
CA GLU A 94 -5.44 1.04 1.86
C GLU A 94 -6.00 -0.14 1.07
N ILE A 95 -5.39 -1.32 1.23
CA ILE A 95 -5.78 -2.55 0.54
C ILE A 95 -6.36 -3.51 1.57
N SER A 96 -7.59 -3.99 1.33
CA SER A 96 -8.21 -5.02 2.17
C SER A 96 -7.56 -6.37 1.90
N LEU A 97 -7.04 -6.99 2.96
CA LEU A 97 -6.48 -8.33 2.91
C LEU A 97 -7.59 -9.37 3.11
N PRO A 98 -7.53 -10.52 2.43
CA PRO A 98 -8.42 -11.63 2.73
C PRO A 98 -8.18 -12.08 4.19
N ALA A 99 -9.23 -12.58 4.85
CA ALA A 99 -9.05 -13.21 6.14
C ALA A 99 -8.06 -14.38 5.96
N SER A 100 -7.07 -14.49 6.84
CA SER A 100 -6.24 -15.69 6.89
C SER A 100 -7.13 -16.87 7.26
N GLU A 101 -7.54 -17.65 6.25
CA GLU A 101 -8.02 -19.00 6.51
C GLU A 101 -6.83 -19.75 7.09
N SER A 102 -6.90 -20.02 8.40
CA SER A 102 -5.96 -20.92 9.07
C SER A 102 -6.12 -22.28 8.40
N VAL A 103 -5.13 -22.67 7.60
CA VAL A 103 -4.95 -24.06 7.16
C VAL A 103 -4.05 -24.76 8.16
#